data_AF-A0A3D8HXP1-F1
#
_entry.id   AF-A0A3D8HXP1-F1
#
_cell.length_a   1.000
_cell.length_b   1.000
_cell.length_c   1.000
_cell.angle_alpha   90.00
_cell.angle_beta   90.00
_cell.angle_gamma   90.00
#
_symmetry.space_group_name_H-M   'P 1'
#
loop_
_entity.id
_entity.type
_entity.pdbx_description
1 polymer ?
#
loop_
_entity_poly.entity_id
_entity_poly.type
_entity_poly.pdbx_seq_one_letter_code
_entity_poly.pdbx_strand_id
1 'polypeptide(L)'
;MPNTNQSTQENTQTQENTQTQENTQNQENTQKDTTTQEQNQNDTAQENTNKNTQDSQTQENTQSQENTQKDTSTQENQEEAQKEQAQNQTQENTQNQSQIMDLQAQIKELLAQNDAWKEQIALTLSINGDLSVALTLLEDTYQSALAGMVEDREEIKALQSTLKSTYEEFLTKKQRFEEDLTTQSQSLDELEARVQSLANDAQSALTGSEAARDAIEIKSVELLSLRDEITEILAKLNALENQKNELIALRNQCVASIAKFEELKAQITTEQEAFKTEFNQIKQDSKDELSAHKATIKTELTTHKDNLESELTRHKEIIDAELSTLQTNTESKLEELEQSFVTKQALINETKTLIVEQNAEFSAKKTSALEELTNKKNELSTSLQNETQTHLSTLTTHKDTLQNQLSAQNSNYLNEMRSTKDEFLTQINAPVSTQVAALTQLTNEIKNSQQSLGNNFRNQTFQRSGTFTPPNGVNSFFVFLRGGTGGTNSSTAGGVTSLGIVLSASGGAGNPNGNGQRGEAKGAFVTFSGNQSVTVSNGGICIISWGQKA
;
A
#
# COMPACT_ATOMS: atom_id res chain seq x y z
N MET A 1 -13.84 4.78 -9.87
CA MET A 1 -14.56 5.34 -11.05
C MET A 1 -13.53 5.66 -12.13
N PRO A 2 -13.92 5.79 -13.41
CA PRO A 2 -13.09 5.32 -14.52
C PRO A 2 -11.97 6.28 -14.93
N ASN A 3 -10.94 5.70 -15.56
CA ASN A 3 -9.98 6.42 -16.39
C ASN A 3 -9.88 5.64 -17.71
N THR A 4 -10.13 6.32 -18.84
CA THR A 4 -10.34 5.68 -20.14
C THR A 4 -9.49 6.39 -21.20
N ASN A 5 -8.31 5.84 -21.49
CA ASN A 5 -7.47 6.31 -22.60
C ASN A 5 -7.54 5.32 -23.76
N GLN A 6 -8.22 5.71 -24.84
CA GLN A 6 -8.02 5.12 -26.16
C GLN A 6 -6.99 5.96 -26.91
N SER A 7 -6.00 5.30 -27.51
CA SER A 7 -5.07 5.92 -28.46
C SER A 7 -5.07 5.08 -29.74
N THR A 8 -5.80 5.56 -30.75
CA THR A 8 -5.79 4.95 -32.08
C THR A 8 -4.62 5.54 -32.85
N GLN A 9 -3.66 4.71 -33.23
CA GLN A 9 -2.50 5.13 -34.02
C GLN A 9 -2.63 4.54 -35.43
N GLU A 10 -3.15 5.33 -36.36
CA GLU A 10 -3.19 4.94 -37.78
C GLU A 10 -1.78 5.03 -38.37
N ASN A 11 -1.37 3.97 -39.06
CA ASN A 11 -0.06 3.85 -39.67
C ASN A 11 -0.23 3.76 -41.19
N THR A 12 0.14 4.81 -41.90
CA THR A 12 0.10 4.87 -43.38
C THR A 12 1.50 5.15 -43.89
N GLN A 13 2.12 4.11 -44.46
CA GLN A 13 3.50 4.14 -44.92
C GLN A 13 3.53 4.07 -46.45
N THR A 14 3.79 5.20 -47.10
CA THR A 14 3.91 5.29 -48.57
C THR A 14 5.39 5.48 -48.93
N GLN A 15 5.94 4.51 -49.66
CA GLN A 15 7.24 4.66 -50.33
C GLN A 15 7.00 5.02 -51.80
N GLU A 16 7.66 6.06 -52.29
CA GLU A 16 7.96 6.20 -53.71
C GLU A 16 9.43 6.64 -53.89
N ASN A 17 10.00 6.28 -55.04
CA ASN A 17 11.38 6.59 -55.40
C ASN A 17 11.52 8.04 -55.87
N THR A 18 12.74 8.57 -55.85
CA THR A 18 13.43 9.00 -57.09
C THR A 18 14.94 9.09 -56.84
N GLN A 19 15.71 8.83 -57.89
CA GLN A 19 17.16 8.68 -57.91
C GLN A 19 17.78 9.76 -58.82
N THR A 20 18.69 10.59 -58.29
CA THR A 20 19.56 11.45 -59.10
C THR A 20 20.93 11.58 -58.43
N GLN A 21 22.00 11.64 -59.23
CA GLN A 21 23.38 11.82 -58.78
C GLN A 21 23.84 13.26 -59.00
N GLU A 22 24.65 13.79 -58.08
CA GLU A 22 25.76 14.77 -58.27
C GLU A 22 26.27 15.19 -56.86
N ASN A 23 27.53 15.63 -56.61
CA ASN A 23 28.65 15.86 -57.52
C ASN A 23 30.04 15.68 -56.81
N THR A 24 31.09 15.44 -57.61
CA THR A 24 32.55 15.75 -57.44
C THR A 24 33.25 15.75 -56.07
N GLN A 25 34.33 14.95 -55.94
CA GLN A 25 35.66 15.24 -55.33
C GLN A 25 36.58 13.97 -55.41
N ASN A 26 37.92 13.98 -55.50
CA ASN A 26 38.93 15.01 -55.87
C ASN A 26 40.31 14.34 -56.20
N GLN A 27 41.32 15.16 -56.55
CA GLN A 27 42.79 14.95 -56.40
C GLN A 27 43.62 14.05 -57.38
N GLU A 28 44.44 14.76 -58.17
CA GLU A 28 45.92 14.74 -58.20
C GLU A 28 46.80 13.70 -58.96
N ASN A 29 47.78 14.28 -59.70
CA ASN A 29 49.11 13.76 -60.10
C ASN A 29 49.15 12.57 -61.11
N THR A 30 50.13 12.43 -62.01
CA THR A 30 51.50 13.04 -62.12
C THR A 30 51.95 13.11 -63.60
N GLN A 31 53.01 13.90 -63.90
CA GLN A 31 54.07 13.81 -64.97
C GLN A 31 53.88 12.86 -66.21
N LYS A 32 54.40 13.14 -67.42
CA LYS A 32 55.80 13.57 -67.70
C LYS A 32 56.08 14.04 -69.17
N ASP A 33 57.16 14.80 -69.34
CA ASP A 33 58.07 15.13 -70.48
C ASP A 33 57.89 14.35 -71.83
N THR A 34 58.24 14.86 -73.02
CA THR A 34 59.50 15.53 -73.47
C THR A 34 59.22 16.32 -74.78
N THR A 35 59.73 17.51 -75.18
CA THR A 35 61.12 18.06 -75.41
C THR A 35 61.96 17.31 -76.48
N THR A 36 62.74 17.93 -77.39
CA THR A 36 63.01 19.38 -77.68
C THR A 36 62.70 19.74 -79.17
N GLN A 37 63.53 20.23 -80.13
CA GLN A 37 64.95 20.64 -80.23
C GLN A 37 65.20 21.71 -81.37
N GLU A 38 66.45 22.16 -81.51
CA GLU A 38 67.08 23.19 -82.37
C GLU A 38 67.09 22.89 -83.91
N GLN A 39 67.30 23.80 -84.89
CA GLN A 39 67.97 25.12 -85.02
C GLN A 39 69.50 25.10 -85.34
N ASN A 40 69.88 25.48 -86.58
CA ASN A 40 71.19 26.00 -87.10
C ASN A 40 71.02 26.18 -88.64
N GLN A 41 71.48 27.19 -89.40
CA GLN A 41 72.64 28.12 -89.43
C GLN A 41 73.94 27.62 -90.10
N ASN A 42 74.27 28.25 -91.26
CA ASN A 42 75.57 28.58 -91.89
C ASN A 42 75.28 28.97 -93.38
N ASP A 43 75.68 30.13 -93.92
CA ASP A 43 77.03 30.63 -94.32
C ASP A 43 77.57 30.07 -95.66
N THR A 44 78.30 30.78 -96.54
CA THR A 44 78.51 32.22 -96.86
C THR A 44 79.43 32.35 -98.12
N ALA A 45 79.59 33.56 -98.70
CA ALA A 45 80.51 33.96 -99.81
C ALA A 45 80.01 33.67 -101.27
N GLN A 46 80.19 34.50 -102.32
CA GLN A 46 81.16 35.58 -102.70
C GLN A 46 82.57 35.01 -103.04
N GLU A 47 83.37 35.49 -104.01
CA GLU A 47 83.41 36.74 -104.80
C GLU A 47 84.31 36.59 -106.08
N ASN A 48 84.46 37.66 -106.87
CA ASN A 48 85.59 38.03 -107.75
C ASN A 48 85.69 37.54 -109.22
N THR A 49 85.12 38.38 -110.11
CA THR A 49 85.87 39.29 -111.02
C THR A 49 87.26 38.88 -111.53
N ASN A 50 87.48 38.98 -112.85
CA ASN A 50 88.78 39.40 -113.41
C ASN A 50 88.61 40.17 -114.75
N LYS A 51 89.48 41.14 -115.04
CA LYS A 51 89.33 42.12 -116.15
C LYS A 51 90.65 42.82 -116.53
N ASN A 52 91.15 42.58 -117.74
CA ASN A 52 92.16 43.34 -118.54
C ASN A 52 92.46 42.52 -119.82
N THR A 53 93.02 43.00 -120.94
CA THR A 53 93.78 44.22 -121.35
C THR A 53 93.40 44.49 -122.85
N GLN A 54 93.27 45.69 -123.45
CA GLN A 54 94.26 46.75 -123.77
C GLN A 54 95.57 46.22 -124.42
N ASP A 55 96.18 46.78 -125.48
CA ASP A 55 95.98 47.97 -126.35
C ASP A 55 96.48 47.63 -127.80
N SER A 56 96.20 48.36 -128.90
CA SER A 56 96.94 49.59 -129.33
C SER A 56 96.44 50.16 -130.68
N GLN A 57 96.84 51.39 -131.06
CA GLN A 57 96.44 52.10 -132.30
C GLN A 57 97.63 52.63 -133.14
N THR A 58 97.52 52.65 -134.48
CA THR A 58 98.22 53.52 -135.51
C THR A 58 97.59 53.26 -136.90
N GLN A 59 97.31 54.16 -137.86
CA GLN A 59 97.54 55.62 -138.09
C GLN A 59 98.80 56.04 -138.88
N GLU A 60 98.72 57.21 -139.56
CA GLU A 60 99.67 57.90 -140.49
C GLU A 60 99.67 57.38 -141.96
N ASN A 61 99.25 58.13 -142.99
CA ASN A 61 99.78 59.36 -143.69
C ASN A 61 100.71 58.99 -144.89
N THR A 62 100.61 59.54 -146.11
CA THR A 62 100.71 60.96 -146.60
C THR A 62 100.20 61.02 -148.08
N GLN A 63 99.45 62.02 -148.58
CA GLN A 63 99.88 63.25 -149.35
C GLN A 63 101.02 63.04 -150.41
N SER A 64 101.11 63.66 -151.60
CA SER A 64 100.57 64.88 -152.27
C SER A 64 100.50 64.64 -153.82
N GLN A 65 99.72 65.29 -154.70
CA GLN A 65 99.47 66.70 -155.12
C GLN A 65 100.35 67.23 -156.30
N GLU A 66 99.68 67.85 -157.30
CA GLU A 66 100.13 68.81 -158.35
C GLU A 66 100.85 68.41 -159.69
N ASN A 67 100.50 69.23 -160.70
CA ASN A 67 100.83 69.27 -162.13
C ASN A 67 102.32 69.33 -162.51
N THR A 68 102.67 68.86 -163.74
CA THR A 68 103.48 69.66 -164.69
C THR A 68 103.18 69.30 -166.15
N GLN A 69 103.31 70.27 -167.06
CA GLN A 69 103.15 70.22 -168.51
C GLN A 69 104.53 70.26 -169.20
N LYS A 70 104.77 69.48 -170.27
CA LYS A 70 105.86 69.79 -171.22
C LYS A 70 105.71 69.15 -172.60
N ASP A 71 105.83 69.98 -173.64
CA ASP A 71 105.83 69.58 -175.05
C ASP A 71 107.19 69.02 -175.53
N THR A 72 107.19 68.42 -176.71
CA THR A 72 108.36 68.42 -177.60
C THR A 72 107.88 68.50 -179.05
N SER A 73 108.21 69.61 -179.71
CA SER A 73 107.92 69.87 -181.13
C SER A 73 109.21 69.97 -181.93
N THR A 74 109.17 69.52 -183.18
CA THR A 74 110.09 69.94 -184.26
C THR A 74 109.33 69.89 -185.58
N GLN A 75 109.67 70.78 -186.51
CA GLN A 75 108.98 71.07 -187.77
C GLN A 75 110.03 71.45 -188.83
N GLU A 76 109.74 71.22 -190.11
CA GLU A 76 110.50 71.73 -191.28
C GLU A 76 111.97 71.28 -191.41
N ASN A 77 112.67 71.48 -192.53
CA ASN A 77 112.40 71.35 -193.98
C ASN A 77 113.76 71.58 -194.66
N GLN A 78 114.14 70.87 -195.73
CA GLN A 78 115.26 71.31 -196.58
C GLN A 78 115.21 70.75 -198.02
N GLU A 79 114.81 71.63 -198.94
CA GLU A 79 115.54 71.95 -200.18
C GLU A 79 117.03 72.26 -199.90
N GLU A 80 118.02 72.16 -200.79
CA GLU A 80 118.12 71.67 -202.17
C GLU A 80 119.62 71.52 -202.52
N ALA A 81 119.94 70.77 -203.59
CA ALA A 81 121.06 71.01 -204.50
C ALA A 81 122.55 70.97 -204.03
N GLN A 82 123.41 70.96 -205.06
CA GLN A 82 124.88 71.12 -205.05
C GLN A 82 125.71 69.98 -204.44
N LYS A 83 126.98 69.74 -204.81
CA LYS A 83 127.78 69.76 -206.07
C LYS A 83 129.26 69.58 -205.66
N GLU A 84 130.08 69.11 -206.60
CA GLU A 84 131.50 69.49 -206.74
C GLU A 84 132.59 68.91 -205.80
N GLN A 85 133.04 67.69 -206.13
CA GLN A 85 134.45 67.32 -206.37
C GLN A 85 134.47 66.15 -207.38
N ALA A 86 135.40 65.98 -208.32
CA ALA A 86 136.32 66.91 -208.99
C ALA A 86 136.75 66.26 -210.35
N GLN A 87 137.23 67.08 -211.32
CA GLN A 87 138.06 66.75 -212.52
C GLN A 87 138.08 65.28 -213.04
N ASN A 88 137.66 64.96 -214.29
CA ASN A 88 138.23 65.46 -215.55
C ASN A 88 137.34 65.16 -216.80
N GLN A 89 137.34 66.09 -217.78
CA GLN A 89 137.35 65.93 -219.27
C GLN A 89 136.40 64.95 -220.03
N THR A 90 136.00 65.08 -221.31
CA THR A 90 135.93 66.18 -222.32
C THR A 90 135.23 65.66 -223.63
N GLN A 91 134.30 66.43 -224.24
CA GLN A 91 133.79 66.34 -225.65
C GLN A 91 133.16 64.98 -226.13
N GLU A 92 132.53 64.80 -227.32
CA GLU A 92 132.50 65.55 -228.61
C GLU A 92 131.15 65.45 -229.41
N ASN A 93 131.19 65.88 -230.69
CA ASN A 93 130.17 66.06 -231.76
C ASN A 93 129.12 64.94 -232.00
N THR A 94 128.00 65.11 -232.74
CA THR A 94 127.56 66.01 -233.84
C THR A 94 127.99 65.63 -235.28
N GLN A 95 127.30 64.67 -235.93
CA GLN A 95 127.20 64.59 -237.41
C GLN A 95 126.00 63.72 -237.86
N ASN A 96 125.14 64.24 -238.75
CA ASN A 96 124.16 63.53 -239.63
C ASN A 96 123.12 64.49 -240.28
N GLN A 97 123.07 65.76 -239.87
CA GLN A 97 121.88 66.62 -240.04
C GLN A 97 121.45 66.96 -241.47
N SER A 98 122.37 67.16 -242.41
CA SER A 98 122.03 67.42 -243.83
C SER A 98 121.65 66.16 -244.60
N GLN A 99 121.80 64.97 -244.00
CA GLN A 99 121.46 63.72 -244.66
C GLN A 99 119.96 63.43 -244.60
N ILE A 100 119.30 63.86 -245.67
CA ILE A 100 118.71 62.89 -246.60
C ILE A 100 117.66 61.99 -245.89
N MET A 101 116.60 62.55 -245.30
CA MET A 101 115.63 63.52 -245.87
C MET A 101 115.04 63.07 -247.22
N ASP A 102 115.87 62.63 -248.17
CA ASP A 102 115.47 61.86 -249.36
C ASP A 102 114.70 60.58 -248.97
N LEU A 103 115.07 59.96 -247.83
CA LEU A 103 114.30 58.86 -247.22
C LEU A 103 112.93 59.30 -246.68
N GLN A 104 112.81 60.52 -246.13
CA GLN A 104 111.56 61.01 -245.53
C GLN A 104 110.48 61.30 -246.58
N ALA A 105 110.85 61.44 -247.85
CA ALA A 105 109.90 61.54 -248.96
C ALA A 105 109.18 60.22 -249.27
N GLN A 106 109.84 59.06 -249.07
CA GLN A 106 109.39 57.78 -249.66
C GLN A 106 108.27 57.07 -248.88
N ILE A 107 108.20 57.20 -247.55
CA ILE A 107 107.31 56.36 -246.72
C ILE A 107 105.87 56.90 -246.60
N LYS A 108 105.64 58.20 -246.83
CA LYS A 108 104.29 58.80 -246.76
C LYS A 108 103.28 58.16 -247.73
N GLU A 109 103.77 57.63 -248.86
CA GLU A 109 102.96 56.97 -249.89
C GLU A 109 102.25 55.70 -249.37
N LEU A 110 102.92 54.93 -248.49
CA LEU A 110 102.42 53.63 -248.01
C LEU A 110 101.37 53.74 -246.88
N LEU A 111 101.36 54.85 -246.15
CA LEU A 111 100.53 55.01 -244.93
C LEU A 111 99.04 55.30 -245.22
N ALA A 112 98.67 55.54 -246.48
CA ALA A 112 97.33 55.96 -246.87
C ALA A 112 96.31 54.82 -247.09
N GLN A 113 96.75 53.55 -247.11
CA GLN A 113 95.94 52.41 -247.61
C GLN A 113 95.50 51.37 -246.54
N ASN A 114 95.64 51.65 -245.24
CA ASN A 114 95.31 50.67 -244.20
C ASN A 114 94.50 51.30 -243.05
N ASP A 115 93.23 50.90 -242.94
CA ASP A 115 92.27 51.42 -241.95
C ASP A 115 92.12 50.55 -240.69
N ALA A 116 92.63 49.31 -240.68
CA ALA A 116 92.33 48.30 -239.64
C ALA A 116 92.77 48.69 -238.21
N TRP A 117 93.72 49.63 -238.08
CA TRP A 117 94.23 50.09 -236.78
C TRP A 117 93.28 51.06 -236.05
N LYS A 118 92.40 51.77 -236.78
CA LYS A 118 91.51 52.80 -236.21
C LYS A 118 90.43 52.17 -235.33
N GLU A 119 89.90 51.02 -235.76
CA GLU A 119 88.83 50.29 -235.07
C GLU A 119 89.30 49.65 -233.75
N GLN A 120 90.53 49.12 -233.72
CA GLN A 120 91.11 48.52 -232.50
C GLN A 120 91.42 49.55 -231.41
N ILE A 121 91.82 50.78 -231.78
CA ILE A 121 92.02 51.86 -230.81
C ILE A 121 90.68 52.34 -230.21
N ALA A 122 89.63 52.44 -231.04
CA ALA A 122 88.29 52.82 -230.58
C ALA A 122 87.71 51.81 -229.57
N LEU A 123 87.81 50.50 -229.87
CA LEU A 123 87.39 49.44 -228.97
C LEU A 123 88.12 49.47 -227.62
N THR A 124 89.44 49.69 -227.64
CA THR A 124 90.28 49.73 -226.43
C THR A 124 89.93 50.90 -225.51
N LEU A 125 89.59 52.07 -226.08
CA LEU A 125 89.17 53.25 -225.31
C LEU A 125 87.76 53.11 -224.73
N SER A 126 86.83 52.44 -225.41
CA SER A 126 85.48 52.19 -224.89
C SER A 126 85.51 51.33 -223.62
N ILE A 127 86.26 50.22 -223.65
CA ILE A 127 86.32 49.25 -222.53
C ILE A 127 86.87 49.88 -221.25
N ASN A 128 87.84 50.79 -221.36
CA ASN A 128 88.37 51.52 -220.20
C ASN A 128 87.38 52.55 -219.62
N GLY A 129 86.44 53.06 -220.42
CA GLY A 129 85.35 53.91 -219.93
C GLY A 129 84.38 53.14 -219.04
N ASP A 130 83.89 52.00 -219.54
CA ASP A 130 82.93 51.15 -218.83
C ASP A 130 83.49 50.60 -217.51
N LEU A 131 84.79 50.23 -217.50
CA LEU A 131 85.47 49.73 -216.30
C LEU A 131 85.57 50.79 -215.19
N SER A 132 85.74 52.06 -215.55
CA SER A 132 85.83 53.17 -214.58
C SER A 132 84.49 53.41 -213.86
N VAL A 133 83.37 53.36 -214.60
CA VAL A 133 82.02 53.53 -214.05
C VAL A 133 81.66 52.38 -213.09
N ALA A 134 82.05 51.14 -213.44
CA ALA A 134 81.83 49.97 -212.58
C ALA A 134 82.55 50.05 -211.23
N LEU A 135 83.76 50.63 -211.19
CA LEU A 135 84.53 50.83 -209.96
C LEU A 135 83.90 51.88 -209.04
N THR A 136 83.45 53.02 -209.58
CA THR A 136 82.80 54.07 -208.77
C THR A 136 81.52 53.56 -208.08
N LEU A 137 80.70 52.77 -208.80
CA LEU A 137 79.47 52.20 -208.25
C LEU A 137 79.73 51.21 -207.09
N LEU A 138 80.87 50.52 -207.13
CA LEU A 138 81.27 49.58 -206.07
C LEU A 138 81.72 50.33 -204.79
N GLU A 139 82.38 51.48 -204.95
CA GLU A 139 82.85 52.31 -203.84
C GLU A 139 81.69 52.95 -203.05
N ASP A 140 80.72 53.57 -203.74
CA ASP A 140 79.49 54.11 -203.12
C ASP A 140 78.72 53.03 -202.34
N THR A 141 78.62 51.82 -202.92
CA THR A 141 77.95 50.69 -202.28
C THR A 141 78.63 50.27 -200.98
N TYR A 142 79.97 50.29 -200.94
CA TYR A 142 80.75 49.91 -199.77
C TYR A 142 80.65 50.96 -198.64
N GLN A 143 80.71 52.26 -198.97
CA GLN A 143 80.58 53.33 -197.97
C GLN A 143 79.19 53.34 -197.32
N SER A 144 78.13 53.12 -198.10
CA SER A 144 76.76 53.05 -197.59
C SER A 144 76.55 51.89 -196.60
N ALA A 145 77.14 50.71 -196.88
CA ALA A 145 77.12 49.57 -195.97
C ALA A 145 77.90 49.83 -194.67
N LEU A 146 79.04 50.53 -194.76
CA LEU A 146 79.88 50.85 -193.60
C LEU A 146 79.18 51.80 -192.61
N ALA A 147 78.38 52.74 -193.12
CA ALA A 147 77.61 53.68 -192.30
C ALA A 147 76.58 52.98 -191.39
N GLY A 148 75.78 52.06 -191.94
CA GLY A 148 74.76 51.33 -191.16
C GLY A 148 75.35 50.52 -190.00
N MET A 149 76.52 49.89 -190.22
CA MET A 149 77.23 49.13 -189.16
C MET A 149 77.74 50.00 -188.00
N VAL A 150 77.81 51.32 -188.16
CA VAL A 150 78.14 52.26 -187.06
C VAL A 150 76.90 52.62 -186.25
N GLU A 151 75.74 52.74 -186.90
CA GLU A 151 74.46 53.06 -186.26
C GLU A 151 73.99 51.92 -185.34
N ASP A 152 73.95 50.68 -185.86
CA ASP A 152 73.68 49.45 -185.09
C ASP A 152 74.53 49.35 -183.82
N ARG A 153 75.81 49.75 -183.92
CA ARG A 153 76.80 49.62 -182.84
C ARG A 153 76.51 50.55 -181.66
N GLU A 154 76.01 51.76 -181.92
CA GLU A 154 75.67 52.70 -180.84
C GLU A 154 74.30 52.38 -180.23
N GLU A 155 73.33 51.86 -181.00
CA GLU A 155 72.07 51.35 -180.44
C GLU A 155 72.32 50.16 -179.48
N ILE A 156 73.20 49.22 -179.86
CA ILE A 156 73.61 48.11 -178.98
C ILE A 156 74.22 48.62 -177.66
N LYS A 157 75.03 49.69 -177.68
CA LYS A 157 75.55 50.30 -176.42
C LYS A 157 74.42 50.90 -175.58
N ALA A 158 73.46 51.58 -176.20
CA ALA A 158 72.34 52.19 -175.48
C ALA A 158 71.48 51.13 -174.78
N LEU A 159 71.20 50.02 -175.45
CA LEU A 159 70.54 48.85 -174.87
C LEU A 159 71.36 48.23 -173.72
N GLN A 160 72.68 48.09 -173.90
CA GLN A 160 73.57 47.51 -172.88
C GLN A 160 73.66 48.38 -171.62
N SER A 161 73.67 49.71 -171.77
CA SER A 161 73.61 50.67 -170.67
C SER A 161 72.26 50.60 -169.93
N THR A 162 71.16 50.52 -170.70
CA THR A 162 69.79 50.41 -170.15
C THR A 162 69.63 49.12 -169.33
N LEU A 163 70.07 47.97 -169.87
CA LEU A 163 70.02 46.69 -169.18
C LEU A 163 70.80 46.70 -167.85
N LYS A 164 71.98 47.33 -167.84
CA LYS A 164 72.78 47.47 -166.61
C LYS A 164 72.03 48.29 -165.55
N SER A 165 71.47 49.43 -165.93
CA SER A 165 70.68 50.28 -165.02
C SER A 165 69.49 49.53 -164.42
N THR A 166 68.74 48.79 -165.23
CA THR A 166 67.60 47.98 -164.75
C THR A 166 68.04 46.85 -163.80
N TYR A 167 69.21 46.25 -164.01
CA TYR A 167 69.75 45.21 -163.14
C TYR A 167 70.21 45.75 -161.78
N GLU A 168 70.86 46.91 -161.75
CA GLU A 168 71.26 47.59 -160.51
C GLU A 168 70.03 48.07 -159.71
N GLU A 169 68.97 48.52 -160.39
CA GLU A 169 67.69 48.86 -159.74
C GLU A 169 66.98 47.61 -159.16
N PHE A 170 67.03 46.47 -159.86
CA PHE A 170 66.51 45.20 -159.36
C PHE A 170 67.25 44.71 -158.11
N LEU A 171 68.58 44.78 -158.09
CA LEU A 171 69.38 44.43 -156.91
C LEU A 171 69.04 45.34 -155.72
N THR A 172 68.88 46.64 -155.96
CA THR A 172 68.47 47.61 -154.93
C THR A 172 67.08 47.29 -154.35
N LYS A 173 66.13 46.86 -155.20
CA LYS A 173 64.79 46.42 -154.78
C LYS A 173 64.83 45.10 -154.00
N LYS A 174 65.68 44.15 -154.41
CA LYS A 174 65.90 42.88 -153.68
C LYS A 174 66.44 43.13 -152.28
N GLN A 175 67.48 43.97 -152.13
CA GLN A 175 68.08 44.24 -150.83
C GLN A 175 67.07 44.87 -149.85
N ARG A 176 66.28 45.85 -150.31
CA ARG A 176 65.20 46.44 -149.48
C ARG A 176 64.19 45.40 -149.02
N PHE A 177 63.79 44.47 -149.89
CA PHE A 177 62.86 43.40 -149.51
C PHE A 177 63.44 42.45 -148.46
N GLU A 178 64.76 42.22 -148.45
CA GLU A 178 65.44 41.43 -147.42
C GLU A 178 65.61 42.21 -146.09
N GLU A 179 65.79 43.53 -146.15
CA GLU A 179 65.76 44.44 -144.99
C GLU A 179 64.34 44.53 -144.38
N ASP A 180 63.29 44.65 -145.20
CA ASP A 180 61.88 44.63 -144.78
C ASP A 180 61.50 43.30 -144.11
N LEU A 181 61.91 42.16 -144.68
CA LEU A 181 61.71 40.81 -144.11
C LEU A 181 62.41 40.65 -142.74
N THR A 182 63.64 41.15 -142.62
CA THR A 182 64.40 41.13 -141.37
C THR A 182 63.70 41.96 -140.29
N THR A 183 63.20 43.14 -140.67
CA THR A 183 62.44 44.03 -139.79
C THR A 183 61.11 43.41 -139.35
N GLN A 184 60.40 42.72 -140.26
CA GLN A 184 59.19 41.98 -139.89
C GLN A 184 59.48 40.83 -138.92
N SER A 185 60.56 40.06 -139.11
CA SER A 185 60.95 38.99 -138.17
C SER A 185 61.18 39.53 -136.76
N GLN A 186 61.94 40.62 -136.62
CA GLN A 186 62.19 41.26 -135.32
C GLN A 186 60.89 41.75 -134.66
N SER A 187 59.96 42.32 -135.44
CA SER A 187 58.65 42.73 -134.92
C SER A 187 57.76 41.55 -134.49
N LEU A 188 58.00 40.36 -135.03
CA LEU A 188 57.32 39.12 -134.63
C LEU A 188 57.90 38.57 -133.32
N ASP A 189 59.22 38.57 -133.18
CA ASP A 189 59.93 38.16 -131.96
C ASP A 189 59.55 39.08 -130.77
N GLU A 190 59.47 40.40 -131.00
CA GLU A 190 58.98 41.36 -130.01
C GLU A 190 57.51 41.12 -129.63
N LEU A 191 56.67 40.74 -130.60
CA LEU A 191 55.25 40.44 -130.37
C LEU A 191 55.10 39.16 -129.55
N GLU A 192 55.85 38.10 -129.85
CA GLU A 192 55.85 36.84 -129.11
C GLU A 192 56.33 37.04 -127.67
N ALA A 193 57.46 37.74 -127.46
CA ALA A 193 57.95 38.09 -126.13
C ALA A 193 56.92 38.90 -125.31
N ARG A 194 56.18 39.80 -125.97
CA ARG A 194 55.14 40.63 -125.34
C ARG A 194 53.86 39.85 -125.02
N VAL A 195 53.49 38.87 -125.86
CA VAL A 195 52.42 37.90 -125.55
C VAL A 195 52.82 37.02 -124.37
N GLN A 196 54.07 36.57 -124.31
CA GLN A 196 54.60 35.77 -123.21
C GLN A 196 54.60 36.56 -121.88
N SER A 197 54.94 37.85 -121.91
CA SER A 197 54.78 38.74 -120.74
C SER A 197 53.32 38.82 -120.30
N LEU A 198 52.40 39.14 -121.22
CA LEU A 198 50.97 39.24 -120.92
C LEU A 198 50.36 37.94 -120.36
N ALA A 199 50.85 36.78 -120.82
CA ALA A 199 50.45 35.49 -120.26
C ALA A 199 50.94 35.30 -118.82
N ASN A 200 52.19 35.67 -118.52
CA ASN A 200 52.76 35.62 -117.17
C ASN A 200 52.07 36.62 -116.22
N ASP A 201 51.77 37.83 -116.71
CA ASP A 201 51.04 38.86 -115.97
C ASP A 201 49.60 38.39 -115.65
N ALA A 202 48.92 37.77 -116.63
CA ALA A 202 47.59 37.19 -116.44
C ALA A 202 47.59 36.01 -115.45
N GLN A 203 48.60 35.12 -115.51
CA GLN A 203 48.74 34.00 -114.57
C GLN A 203 49.04 34.49 -113.13
N SER A 204 49.81 35.58 -113.01
CA SER A 204 50.10 36.23 -111.72
C SER A 204 48.87 36.94 -111.16
N ALA A 205 48.06 37.57 -112.01
CA ALA A 205 46.78 38.17 -111.61
C ALA A 205 45.73 37.11 -111.22
N LEU A 206 45.69 35.97 -111.92
CA LEU A 206 44.80 34.84 -111.60
C LEU A 206 45.14 34.24 -110.23
N THR A 207 46.40 33.88 -110.00
CA THR A 207 46.85 33.32 -108.72
C THR A 207 46.73 34.32 -107.57
N GLY A 208 46.92 35.61 -107.81
CA GLY A 208 46.61 36.68 -106.85
C GLY A 208 45.11 36.79 -106.53
N SER A 209 44.24 36.58 -107.53
CA SER A 209 42.77 36.56 -107.36
C SER A 209 42.29 35.32 -106.59
N GLU A 210 42.89 34.17 -106.84
CA GLU A 210 42.64 32.92 -106.10
C GLU A 210 43.04 33.07 -104.63
N ALA A 211 44.25 33.57 -104.34
CA ALA A 211 44.69 33.86 -102.97
C ALA A 211 43.80 34.91 -102.26
N ALA A 212 43.30 35.92 -102.99
CA ALA A 212 42.36 36.90 -102.46
C ALA A 212 40.99 36.29 -102.17
N ARG A 213 40.51 35.35 -103.01
CA ARG A 213 39.28 34.59 -102.75
C ARG A 213 39.43 33.73 -101.49
N ASP A 214 40.51 32.95 -101.37
CA ASP A 214 40.72 32.06 -100.23
C ASP A 214 40.81 32.85 -98.91
N ALA A 215 41.45 34.02 -98.93
CA ALA A 215 41.48 34.95 -97.80
C ALA A 215 40.11 35.55 -97.45
N ILE A 216 39.18 35.68 -98.41
CA ILE A 216 37.78 36.06 -98.17
C ILE A 216 36.99 34.87 -97.63
N GLU A 217 37.22 33.65 -98.14
CA GLU A 217 36.54 32.43 -97.70
C GLU A 217 36.88 32.10 -96.24
N ILE A 218 38.16 32.21 -95.85
CA ILE A 218 38.64 32.10 -94.45
C ILE A 218 37.96 33.16 -93.56
N LYS A 219 37.97 34.44 -93.94
CA LYS A 219 37.32 35.51 -93.16
C LYS A 219 35.81 35.36 -93.06
N SER A 220 35.17 34.76 -94.07
CA SER A 220 33.74 34.40 -94.01
C SER A 220 33.50 33.36 -92.92
N VAL A 221 34.34 32.33 -92.82
CA VAL A 221 34.27 31.32 -91.74
C VAL A 221 34.54 31.94 -90.37
N GLU A 222 35.53 32.83 -90.23
CA GLU A 222 35.78 33.58 -88.99
C GLU A 222 34.57 34.41 -88.55
N LEU A 223 33.93 35.13 -89.48
CA LEU A 223 32.73 35.93 -89.20
C LEU A 223 31.50 35.07 -88.84
N LEU A 224 31.40 33.85 -89.39
CA LEU A 224 30.38 32.88 -89.02
C LEU A 224 30.61 32.35 -87.59
N SER A 225 31.87 32.04 -87.21
CA SER A 225 32.22 31.67 -85.82
C SER A 225 31.86 32.80 -84.84
N LEU A 226 32.30 34.03 -85.13
CA LEU A 226 32.01 35.19 -84.29
C LEU A 226 30.51 35.47 -84.14
N ARG A 227 29.71 35.26 -85.20
CA ARG A 227 28.24 35.33 -85.11
C ARG A 227 27.68 34.27 -84.16
N ASP A 228 28.21 33.06 -84.20
CA ASP A 228 27.71 31.94 -83.39
C ASP A 228 28.13 32.10 -81.91
N GLU A 229 29.35 32.58 -81.66
CA GLU A 229 29.82 33.03 -80.34
C GLU A 229 28.95 34.17 -79.77
N ILE A 230 28.64 35.20 -80.57
CA ILE A 230 27.73 36.29 -80.17
C ILE A 230 26.33 35.73 -79.86
N THR A 231 25.84 34.76 -80.63
CA THR A 231 24.54 34.12 -80.41
C THR A 231 24.53 33.31 -79.11
N GLU A 232 25.61 32.60 -78.79
CA GLU A 232 25.79 31.90 -77.53
C GLU A 232 25.89 32.87 -76.33
N ILE A 233 26.60 33.99 -76.49
CA ILE A 233 26.68 35.06 -75.48
C ILE A 233 25.30 35.69 -75.22
N LEU A 234 24.50 35.93 -76.26
CA LEU A 234 23.12 36.41 -76.11
C LEU A 234 22.21 35.39 -75.41
N ALA A 235 22.38 34.09 -75.69
CA ALA A 235 21.67 33.03 -74.97
C ALA A 235 22.05 33.00 -73.48
N LYS A 236 23.36 33.09 -73.16
CA LYS A 236 23.88 33.21 -71.80
C LYS A 236 23.37 34.47 -71.08
N LEU A 237 23.29 35.61 -71.76
CA LEU A 237 22.76 36.86 -71.20
C LEU A 237 21.28 36.75 -70.85
N ASN A 238 20.46 36.15 -71.72
CA ASN A 238 19.05 35.89 -71.43
C ASN A 238 18.87 34.89 -70.26
N ALA A 239 19.74 33.88 -70.15
CA ALA A 239 19.73 32.96 -69.01
C ALA A 239 20.08 33.67 -67.68
N LEU A 240 21.05 34.59 -67.69
CA LEU A 240 21.40 35.42 -66.53
C LEU A 240 20.26 36.37 -66.12
N GLU A 241 19.54 36.95 -67.07
CA GLU A 241 18.36 37.79 -66.79
C GLU A 241 17.22 36.94 -66.18
N ASN A 242 17.01 35.70 -66.63
CA ASN A 242 16.06 34.77 -66.00
C ASN A 242 16.48 34.43 -64.55
N GLN A 243 17.74 34.06 -64.32
CA GLN A 243 18.28 33.78 -62.96
C GLN A 243 18.16 34.99 -62.03
N LYS A 244 18.38 36.20 -62.55
CA LYS A 244 18.15 37.47 -61.82
C LYS A 244 16.68 37.62 -61.41
N ASN A 245 15.74 37.30 -62.28
CA ASN A 245 14.30 37.36 -61.96
C ASN A 245 13.88 36.27 -60.96
N GLU A 246 14.45 35.07 -61.04
CA GLU A 246 14.28 34.01 -60.03
C GLU A 246 14.83 34.44 -58.66
N LEU A 247 16.03 35.03 -58.60
CA LEU A 247 16.62 35.57 -57.37
C LEU A 247 15.78 36.72 -56.77
N ILE A 248 15.17 37.58 -57.61
CA ILE A 248 14.22 38.60 -57.15
C ILE A 248 12.96 37.97 -56.55
N ALA A 249 12.40 36.94 -57.18
CA ALA A 249 11.26 36.20 -56.65
C ALA A 249 11.58 35.52 -55.31
N LEU A 250 12.72 34.83 -55.22
CA LEU A 250 13.20 34.19 -54.00
C LEU A 250 13.43 35.21 -52.87
N ARG A 251 14.07 36.34 -53.18
CA ARG A 251 14.29 37.45 -52.24
C ARG A 251 12.98 38.03 -51.72
N ASN A 252 11.95 38.14 -52.56
CA ASN A 252 10.63 38.60 -52.14
C ASN A 252 9.91 37.56 -51.24
N GLN A 253 10.07 36.25 -51.51
CA GLN A 253 9.59 35.18 -50.63
C GLN A 253 10.31 35.17 -49.26
N CYS A 254 11.61 35.43 -49.23
CA CYS A 254 12.37 35.59 -47.99
C CYS A 254 11.88 36.80 -47.17
N VAL A 255 11.67 37.96 -47.80
CA VAL A 255 11.11 39.15 -47.13
C VAL A 255 9.72 38.89 -46.56
N ALA A 256 8.83 38.22 -47.31
CA ALA A 256 7.51 37.84 -46.83
C ALA A 256 7.57 36.84 -45.65
N SER A 257 8.53 35.91 -45.66
CA SER A 257 8.77 34.98 -44.54
C SER A 257 9.29 35.71 -43.29
N ILE A 258 10.21 36.66 -43.45
CA ILE A 258 10.73 37.49 -42.35
C ILE A 258 9.59 38.31 -41.69
N ALA A 259 8.70 38.89 -42.50
CA ALA A 259 7.54 39.61 -41.97
C ALA A 259 6.64 38.73 -41.10
N LYS A 260 6.36 37.49 -41.53
CA LYS A 260 5.61 36.50 -40.74
C LYS A 260 6.31 36.09 -39.45
N PHE A 261 7.64 35.98 -39.46
CA PHE A 261 8.40 35.66 -38.24
C PHE A 261 8.37 36.79 -37.21
N GLU A 262 8.44 38.05 -37.63
CA GLU A 262 8.28 39.20 -36.73
C GLU A 262 6.83 39.34 -36.22
N GLU A 263 5.83 39.02 -37.04
CA GLU A 263 4.42 38.95 -36.60
C GLU A 263 4.21 37.87 -35.52
N LEU A 264 4.67 36.63 -35.77
CA LEU A 264 4.60 35.53 -34.80
C LEU A 264 5.35 35.87 -33.50
N LYS A 265 6.50 36.52 -33.59
CA LYS A 265 7.30 36.99 -32.45
C LYS A 265 6.57 38.07 -31.64
N ALA A 266 5.83 38.97 -32.29
CA ALA A 266 4.97 39.95 -31.61
C ALA A 266 3.76 39.29 -30.92
N GLN A 267 3.13 38.30 -31.56
CA GLN A 267 2.06 37.49 -30.96
C GLN A 267 2.56 36.74 -29.72
N ILE A 268 3.66 36.00 -29.83
CA ILE A 268 4.30 35.27 -28.71
C ILE A 268 4.66 36.22 -27.56
N THR A 269 5.20 37.41 -27.84
CA THR A 269 5.52 38.41 -26.81
C THR A 269 4.26 38.90 -26.09
N THR A 270 3.16 39.07 -26.82
CA THR A 270 1.85 39.49 -26.28
C THR A 270 1.24 38.40 -25.39
N GLU A 271 1.25 37.14 -25.86
CA GLU A 271 0.78 35.99 -25.09
C GLU A 271 1.62 35.75 -23.83
N GLN A 272 2.93 35.94 -23.89
CA GLN A 272 3.83 35.81 -22.73
C GLN A 272 3.52 36.83 -21.64
N GLU A 273 3.29 38.11 -21.98
CA GLU A 273 2.92 39.13 -20.99
C GLU A 273 1.46 38.97 -20.51
N ALA A 274 0.54 38.48 -21.34
CA ALA A 274 -0.82 38.12 -20.91
C ALA A 274 -0.80 36.98 -19.88
N PHE A 275 -0.14 35.86 -20.20
CA PHE A 275 0.02 34.72 -19.28
C PHE A 275 0.76 35.11 -17.99
N LYS A 276 1.80 35.94 -18.09
CA LYS A 276 2.54 36.48 -16.94
C LYS A 276 1.67 37.40 -16.08
N THR A 277 0.71 38.12 -16.66
CA THR A 277 -0.28 38.92 -15.91
C THR A 277 -1.28 38.02 -15.20
N GLU A 278 -1.89 37.08 -15.91
CA GLU A 278 -2.85 36.10 -15.37
C GLU A 278 -2.24 35.24 -14.24
N PHE A 279 -1.03 34.72 -14.45
CA PHE A 279 -0.30 33.94 -13.43
C PHE A 279 -0.04 34.75 -12.16
N ASN A 280 0.32 36.04 -12.27
CA ASN A 280 0.53 36.89 -11.10
C ASN A 280 -0.80 37.26 -10.41
N GLN A 281 -1.90 37.38 -11.15
CA GLN A 281 -3.24 37.59 -10.60
C GLN A 281 -3.68 36.36 -9.79
N ILE A 282 -3.70 35.17 -10.42
CA ILE A 282 -4.05 33.89 -9.76
C ILE A 282 -3.20 33.65 -8.51
N LYS A 283 -1.91 33.96 -8.56
CA LYS A 283 -0.97 33.85 -7.43
C LYS A 283 -1.30 34.82 -6.28
N GLN A 284 -1.81 36.01 -6.57
CA GLN A 284 -2.23 36.98 -5.56
C GLN A 284 -3.62 36.61 -5.00
N ASP A 285 -4.57 36.21 -5.84
CA ASP A 285 -5.89 35.75 -5.43
C ASP A 285 -5.77 34.54 -4.48
N SER A 286 -5.00 33.52 -4.86
CA SER A 286 -4.73 32.32 -4.03
C SER A 286 -4.12 32.66 -2.66
N LYS A 287 -3.31 33.73 -2.61
CA LYS A 287 -2.66 34.20 -1.38
C LYS A 287 -3.64 34.97 -0.48
N ASP A 288 -4.56 35.70 -1.08
CA ASP A 288 -5.57 36.48 -0.35
C ASP A 288 -6.71 35.56 0.13
N GLU A 289 -7.13 34.56 -0.65
CA GLU A 289 -8.00 33.45 -0.21
C GLU A 289 -7.39 32.68 0.97
N LEU A 290 -6.11 32.29 0.88
CA LEU A 290 -5.40 31.62 1.98
C LEU A 290 -5.32 32.50 3.24
N SER A 291 -5.18 33.81 3.06
CA SER A 291 -5.17 34.79 4.15
C SER A 291 -6.56 34.96 4.78
N ALA A 292 -7.62 34.96 3.96
CA ALA A 292 -9.01 35.01 4.40
C ALA A 292 -9.40 33.73 5.17
N HIS A 293 -9.14 32.53 4.62
CA HIS A 293 -9.36 31.26 5.33
C HIS A 293 -8.60 31.19 6.66
N LYS A 294 -7.34 31.67 6.70
CA LYS A 294 -6.56 31.76 7.95
C LYS A 294 -7.19 32.70 8.98
N ALA A 295 -7.82 33.80 8.54
CA ALA A 295 -8.56 34.71 9.42
C ALA A 295 -9.88 34.10 9.91
N THR A 296 -10.63 33.43 9.04
CA THR A 296 -11.87 32.70 9.39
C THR A 296 -11.59 31.61 10.42
N ILE A 297 -10.65 30.70 10.15
CA ILE A 297 -10.28 29.61 11.07
C ILE A 297 -9.79 30.16 12.41
N LYS A 298 -9.03 31.26 12.44
CA LYS A 298 -8.61 31.91 13.69
C LYS A 298 -9.82 32.46 14.47
N THR A 299 -10.81 33.01 13.77
CA THR A 299 -12.04 33.54 14.38
C THR A 299 -12.87 32.41 14.96
N GLU A 300 -13.13 31.37 14.17
CA GLU A 300 -13.85 30.15 14.59
C GLU A 300 -13.19 29.48 15.81
N LEU A 301 -11.87 29.31 15.79
CA LEU A 301 -11.11 28.74 16.92
C LEU A 301 -11.24 29.60 18.19
N THR A 302 -11.29 30.93 18.05
CA THR A 302 -11.49 31.85 19.19
C THR A 302 -12.90 31.71 19.73
N THR A 303 -13.93 31.77 18.88
CA THR A 303 -15.33 31.54 19.27
C THR A 303 -15.55 30.18 19.93
N HIS A 304 -14.90 29.12 19.43
CA HIS A 304 -15.01 27.78 20.03
C HIS A 304 -14.35 27.70 21.40
N LYS A 305 -13.19 28.37 21.59
CA LYS A 305 -12.51 28.49 22.89
C LYS A 305 -13.38 29.25 23.89
N ASP A 306 -13.91 30.40 23.49
CA ASP A 306 -14.67 31.27 24.39
C ASP A 306 -16.01 30.64 24.79
N ASN A 307 -16.66 29.89 23.87
CA ASN A 307 -17.80 29.04 24.19
C ASN A 307 -17.45 27.94 25.19
N LEU A 308 -16.32 27.24 25.03
CA LEU A 308 -15.87 26.19 25.96
C LEU A 308 -15.52 26.75 27.34
N GLU A 309 -14.88 27.92 27.44
CA GLU A 309 -14.62 28.57 28.73
C GLU A 309 -15.92 29.03 29.41
N SER A 310 -16.92 29.47 28.64
CA SER A 310 -18.26 29.79 29.14
C SER A 310 -19.01 28.55 29.66
N GLU A 311 -19.02 27.45 28.90
CA GLU A 311 -19.63 26.18 29.35
C GLU A 311 -18.92 25.60 30.59
N LEU A 312 -17.59 25.63 30.63
CA LEU A 312 -16.80 25.18 31.79
C LEU A 312 -17.12 26.01 33.03
N THR A 313 -17.23 27.34 32.88
CA THR A 313 -17.60 28.26 33.96
C THR A 313 -19.01 27.94 34.46
N ARG A 314 -20.00 27.84 33.56
CA ARG A 314 -21.39 27.50 33.89
C ARG A 314 -21.51 26.15 34.59
N HIS A 315 -20.75 25.13 34.18
CA HIS A 315 -20.75 23.82 34.83
C HIS A 315 -20.11 23.87 36.21
N LYS A 316 -19.07 24.68 36.39
CA LYS A 316 -18.48 24.92 37.71
C LYS A 316 -19.48 25.60 38.65
N GLU A 317 -20.15 26.67 38.20
CA GLU A 317 -21.17 27.38 38.97
C GLU A 317 -22.33 26.47 39.40
N ILE A 318 -22.77 25.56 38.53
CA ILE A 318 -23.77 24.53 38.86
C ILE A 318 -23.24 23.58 39.94
N ILE A 319 -22.02 23.06 39.81
CA ILE A 319 -21.42 22.13 40.78
C ILE A 319 -21.20 22.82 42.14
N ASP A 320 -20.72 24.06 42.16
CA ASP A 320 -20.51 24.84 43.39
C ASP A 320 -21.88 25.11 44.10
N ALA A 321 -22.95 25.36 43.34
CA ALA A 321 -24.31 25.51 43.88
C ALA A 321 -24.93 24.19 44.38
N GLU A 322 -24.73 23.08 43.67
CA GLU A 322 -25.16 21.74 44.10
C GLU A 322 -24.42 21.29 45.37
N LEU A 323 -23.11 21.54 45.46
CA LEU A 323 -22.30 21.27 46.66
C LEU A 323 -22.77 22.10 47.86
N SER A 324 -22.99 23.40 47.68
CA SER A 324 -23.52 24.28 48.73
C SER A 324 -24.92 23.84 49.22
N THR A 325 -25.76 23.40 48.29
CA THR A 325 -27.08 22.83 48.58
C THR A 325 -26.98 21.50 49.34
N LEU A 326 -26.06 20.61 48.94
CA LEU A 326 -25.82 19.33 49.61
C LEU A 326 -25.25 19.53 51.02
N GLN A 327 -24.33 20.48 51.19
CA GLN A 327 -23.78 20.86 52.50
C GLN A 327 -24.89 21.36 53.42
N THR A 328 -25.68 22.35 53.00
CA THR A 328 -26.79 22.92 53.78
C THR A 328 -27.79 21.83 54.22
N ASN A 329 -28.17 20.92 53.29
CA ASN A 329 -29.05 19.79 53.58
C ASN A 329 -28.44 18.74 54.52
N THR A 330 -27.10 18.65 54.59
CA THR A 330 -26.38 17.72 55.48
C THR A 330 -26.24 18.30 56.87
N GLU A 331 -25.91 19.59 56.97
CA GLU A 331 -25.83 20.34 58.23
C GLU A 331 -27.20 20.38 58.93
N SER A 332 -28.27 20.72 58.20
CA SER A 332 -29.65 20.71 58.73
C SER A 332 -30.07 19.32 59.25
N LYS A 333 -29.73 18.24 58.55
CA LYS A 333 -30.01 16.86 59.02
C LYS A 333 -29.15 16.44 60.21
N LEU A 334 -27.93 16.96 60.33
CA LEU A 334 -27.09 16.74 61.51
C LEU A 334 -27.73 17.41 62.73
N GLU A 335 -28.17 18.66 62.58
CA GLU A 335 -28.84 19.43 63.64
C GLU A 335 -30.17 18.80 64.07
N GLU A 336 -31.00 18.32 63.13
CA GLU A 336 -32.19 17.51 63.42
C GLU A 336 -31.85 16.24 64.23
N LEU A 337 -30.77 15.53 63.85
CA LEU A 337 -30.36 14.28 64.49
C LEU A 337 -29.80 14.53 65.90
N GLU A 338 -28.99 15.56 66.08
CA GLU A 338 -28.45 15.99 67.38
C GLU A 338 -29.57 16.43 68.32
N GLN A 339 -30.54 17.23 67.83
CA GLN A 339 -31.68 17.66 68.65
C GLN A 339 -32.63 16.49 68.99
N SER A 340 -32.80 15.53 68.07
CA SER A 340 -33.49 14.25 68.34
C SER A 340 -32.75 13.41 69.40
N PHE A 341 -31.42 13.36 69.36
CA PHE A 341 -30.59 12.67 70.34
C PHE A 341 -30.69 13.33 71.72
N VAL A 342 -30.54 14.65 71.82
CA VAL A 342 -30.70 15.42 73.07
C VAL A 342 -32.09 15.20 73.68
N THR A 343 -33.14 15.24 72.87
CA THR A 343 -34.53 15.00 73.32
C THR A 343 -34.71 13.58 73.88
N LYS A 344 -34.18 12.56 73.19
CA LYS A 344 -34.22 11.17 73.68
C LYS A 344 -33.35 10.97 74.91
N GLN A 345 -32.21 11.64 75.00
CA GLN A 345 -31.32 11.57 76.16
C GLN A 345 -31.95 12.20 77.41
N ALA A 346 -32.73 13.28 77.25
CA ALA A 346 -33.54 13.87 78.30
C ALA A 346 -34.65 12.90 78.77
N LEU A 347 -35.45 12.34 77.85
CA LEU A 347 -36.48 11.34 78.17
C LEU A 347 -35.92 10.10 78.89
N ILE A 348 -34.73 9.62 78.50
CA ILE A 348 -34.04 8.51 79.18
C ILE A 348 -33.66 8.90 80.62
N ASN A 349 -33.24 10.14 80.85
CA ASN A 349 -32.86 10.60 82.18
C ASN A 349 -34.09 10.84 83.08
N GLU A 350 -35.17 11.39 82.54
CA GLU A 350 -36.48 11.50 83.22
C GLU A 350 -37.03 10.11 83.58
N THR A 351 -37.01 9.16 82.64
CA THR A 351 -37.44 7.78 82.87
C THR A 351 -36.60 7.09 83.95
N LYS A 352 -35.27 7.32 83.98
CA LYS A 352 -34.39 6.82 85.06
C LYS A 352 -34.78 7.41 86.42
N THR A 353 -35.08 8.70 86.50
CA THR A 353 -35.50 9.36 87.75
C THR A 353 -36.80 8.76 88.25
N LEU A 354 -37.82 8.63 87.39
CA LEU A 354 -39.09 7.97 87.71
C LEU A 354 -38.90 6.52 88.19
N ILE A 355 -37.99 5.76 87.58
CA ILE A 355 -37.67 4.38 88.03
C ILE A 355 -37.01 4.38 89.41
N VAL A 356 -36.14 5.35 89.73
CA VAL A 356 -35.52 5.47 91.07
C VAL A 356 -36.58 5.84 92.11
N GLU A 357 -37.46 6.79 91.80
CA GLU A 357 -38.57 7.23 92.68
C GLU A 357 -39.55 6.09 92.95
N GLN A 358 -39.99 5.36 91.91
CA GLN A 358 -40.89 4.21 92.06
C GLN A 358 -40.23 3.06 92.85
N ASN A 359 -38.93 2.79 92.67
CA ASN A 359 -38.22 1.80 93.48
C ASN A 359 -38.09 2.23 94.95
N ALA A 360 -37.89 3.52 95.22
CA ALA A 360 -37.88 4.06 96.58
C ALA A 360 -39.27 3.96 97.22
N GLU A 361 -40.33 4.33 96.51
CA GLU A 361 -41.71 4.24 96.99
C GLU A 361 -42.14 2.78 97.24
N PHE A 362 -41.80 1.86 96.32
CA PHE A 362 -42.06 0.43 96.50
C PHE A 362 -41.28 -0.14 97.69
N SER A 363 -40.02 0.29 97.90
CA SER A 363 -39.22 -0.12 99.05
C SER A 363 -39.78 0.43 100.38
N ALA A 364 -40.30 1.66 100.38
CA ALA A 364 -40.98 2.23 101.54
C ALA A 364 -42.29 1.49 101.86
N LYS A 365 -43.15 1.25 100.85
CA LYS A 365 -44.39 0.46 100.97
C LYS A 365 -44.11 -0.96 101.46
N LYS A 366 -43.07 -1.62 100.92
CA LYS A 366 -42.62 -2.96 101.36
C LYS A 366 -42.18 -2.95 102.83
N THR A 367 -41.41 -1.95 103.25
CA THR A 367 -40.97 -1.82 104.65
C THR A 367 -42.16 -1.61 105.58
N SER A 368 -43.05 -0.66 105.25
CA SER A 368 -44.26 -0.37 106.03
C SER A 368 -45.19 -1.59 106.16
N ALA A 369 -45.41 -2.34 105.08
CA ALA A 369 -46.22 -3.57 105.12
C ALA A 369 -45.55 -4.70 105.92
N LEU A 370 -44.21 -4.77 105.92
CA LEU A 370 -43.47 -5.75 106.74
C LEU A 370 -43.56 -5.39 108.23
N GLU A 371 -43.51 -4.11 108.56
CA GLU A 371 -43.69 -3.58 109.91
C GLU A 371 -45.12 -3.78 110.42
N GLU A 372 -46.13 -3.45 109.61
CA GLU A 372 -47.54 -3.70 109.91
C GLU A 372 -47.81 -5.20 110.16
N LEU A 373 -47.31 -6.09 109.28
CA LEU A 373 -47.47 -7.54 109.44
C LEU A 373 -46.71 -8.07 110.67
N THR A 374 -45.56 -7.48 111.01
CA THR A 374 -44.81 -7.80 112.25
C THR A 374 -45.58 -7.36 113.49
N ASN A 375 -46.15 -6.15 113.49
CA ASN A 375 -46.99 -5.65 114.57
C ASN A 375 -48.25 -6.51 114.72
N LYS A 376 -48.93 -6.86 113.63
CA LYS A 376 -50.11 -7.73 113.65
C LYS A 376 -49.79 -9.15 114.15
N LYS A 377 -48.64 -9.70 113.78
CA LYS A 377 -48.12 -10.97 114.34
C LYS A 377 -47.90 -10.86 115.85
N ASN A 378 -47.30 -9.77 116.32
CA ASN A 378 -47.04 -9.56 117.75
C ASN A 378 -48.35 -9.39 118.54
N GLU A 379 -49.30 -8.58 118.04
CA GLU A 379 -50.65 -8.47 118.60
C GLU A 379 -51.37 -9.82 118.71
N LEU A 380 -51.40 -10.60 117.62
CA LEU A 380 -52.03 -11.92 117.59
C LEU A 380 -51.34 -12.91 118.54
N SER A 381 -50.01 -12.87 118.62
CA SER A 381 -49.25 -13.69 119.57
C SER A 381 -49.55 -13.32 121.02
N THR A 382 -49.66 -12.03 121.34
CA THR A 382 -50.04 -11.55 122.68
C THR A 382 -51.49 -11.91 123.00
N SER A 383 -52.41 -11.77 122.05
CA SER A 383 -53.82 -12.16 122.21
C SER A 383 -53.95 -13.66 122.47
N LEU A 384 -53.30 -14.50 121.66
CA LEU A 384 -53.29 -15.94 121.83
C LEU A 384 -52.67 -16.37 123.18
N GLN A 385 -51.60 -15.69 123.63
CA GLN A 385 -51.00 -15.95 124.92
C GLN A 385 -51.93 -15.57 126.09
N ASN A 386 -52.61 -14.43 126.00
CA ASN A 386 -53.60 -13.99 126.99
C ASN A 386 -54.82 -14.93 127.03
N GLU A 387 -55.32 -15.36 125.88
CA GLU A 387 -56.44 -16.30 125.76
C GLU A 387 -56.06 -17.68 126.28
N THR A 388 -54.86 -18.18 125.96
CA THR A 388 -54.30 -19.41 126.53
C THR A 388 -54.19 -19.33 128.05
N GLN A 389 -53.71 -18.21 128.59
CA GLN A 389 -53.60 -18.00 130.05
C GLN A 389 -54.98 -17.92 130.72
N THR A 390 -55.95 -17.30 130.05
CA THR A 390 -57.35 -17.21 130.51
C THR A 390 -58.01 -18.59 130.52
N HIS A 391 -57.81 -19.38 129.47
CA HIS A 391 -58.36 -20.74 129.36
C HIS A 391 -57.67 -21.70 130.35
N LEU A 392 -56.37 -21.54 130.59
CA LEU A 392 -55.63 -22.29 131.62
C LEU A 392 -56.15 -21.95 133.02
N SER A 393 -56.30 -20.67 133.34
CA SER A 393 -56.89 -20.20 134.61
C SER A 393 -58.33 -20.70 134.81
N THR A 394 -59.14 -20.69 133.75
CA THR A 394 -60.51 -21.21 133.75
C THR A 394 -60.54 -22.72 134.00
N LEU A 395 -59.66 -23.48 133.33
CA LEU A 395 -59.54 -24.92 133.51
C LEU A 395 -59.04 -25.28 134.92
N THR A 396 -58.10 -24.52 135.48
CA THR A 396 -57.65 -24.66 136.88
C THR A 396 -58.79 -24.38 137.85
N THR A 397 -59.52 -23.27 137.67
CA THR A 397 -60.69 -22.93 138.50
C THR A 397 -61.77 -24.01 138.43
N HIS A 398 -62.03 -24.57 137.24
CA HIS A 398 -63.01 -25.65 137.07
C HIS A 398 -62.55 -26.97 137.69
N LYS A 399 -61.28 -27.35 137.50
CA LYS A 399 -60.64 -28.48 138.19
C LYS A 399 -60.77 -28.34 139.70
N ASP A 400 -60.44 -27.18 140.25
CA ASP A 400 -60.44 -26.96 141.70
C ASP A 400 -61.88 -26.88 142.25
N THR A 401 -62.83 -26.41 141.45
CA THR A 401 -64.28 -26.51 141.76
C THR A 401 -64.73 -27.97 141.85
N LEU A 402 -64.38 -28.80 140.86
CA LEU A 402 -64.68 -30.24 140.87
C LEU A 402 -63.97 -30.97 142.02
N GLN A 403 -62.72 -30.63 142.30
CA GLN A 403 -61.93 -31.14 143.44
C GLN A 403 -62.65 -30.85 144.76
N ASN A 404 -63.12 -29.61 144.96
CA ASN A 404 -63.86 -29.21 146.16
C ASN A 404 -65.24 -29.86 146.24
N GLN A 405 -65.97 -29.99 145.13
CA GLN A 405 -67.25 -30.70 145.07
C GLN A 405 -67.11 -32.18 145.43
N LEU A 406 -66.09 -32.86 144.89
CA LEU A 406 -65.79 -34.26 145.20
C LEU A 406 -65.36 -34.44 146.66
N SER A 407 -64.55 -33.52 147.20
CA SER A 407 -64.18 -33.50 148.63
C SER A 407 -65.39 -33.28 149.54
N ALA A 408 -66.34 -32.42 149.14
CA ALA A 408 -67.60 -32.22 149.86
C ALA A 408 -68.51 -33.46 149.79
N GLN A 409 -68.66 -34.08 148.62
CA GLN A 409 -69.41 -35.34 148.47
C GLN A 409 -68.80 -36.47 149.31
N ASN A 410 -67.48 -36.67 149.27
CA ASN A 410 -66.81 -37.67 150.11
C ASN A 410 -67.01 -37.39 151.61
N SER A 411 -67.02 -36.12 152.02
CA SER A 411 -67.31 -35.72 153.40
C SER A 411 -68.76 -36.02 153.80
N ASN A 412 -69.71 -35.75 152.89
CA ASN A 412 -71.13 -36.07 153.10
C ASN A 412 -71.34 -37.59 153.19
N TYR A 413 -70.81 -38.39 152.25
CA TYR A 413 -70.88 -39.85 152.30
C TYR A 413 -70.21 -40.44 153.56
N LEU A 414 -69.10 -39.86 154.02
CA LEU A 414 -68.49 -40.26 155.31
C LEU A 414 -69.38 -39.94 156.52
N ASN A 415 -70.12 -38.83 156.48
CA ASN A 415 -71.05 -38.45 157.54
C ASN A 415 -72.35 -39.29 157.48
N GLU A 416 -72.87 -39.59 156.29
CA GLU A 416 -73.98 -40.53 156.08
C GLU A 416 -73.61 -41.93 156.55
N MET A 417 -72.48 -42.49 156.10
CA MET A 417 -72.00 -43.80 156.57
C MET A 417 -71.79 -43.82 158.09
N ARG A 418 -71.30 -42.73 158.70
CA ARG A 418 -71.22 -42.62 160.17
C ARG A 418 -72.60 -42.64 160.81
N SER A 419 -73.54 -41.83 160.32
CA SER A 419 -74.92 -41.76 160.80
C SER A 419 -75.59 -43.14 160.73
N THR A 420 -75.57 -43.81 159.58
CA THR A 420 -76.11 -45.16 159.40
C THR A 420 -75.41 -46.19 160.29
N LYS A 421 -74.09 -46.08 160.50
CA LYS A 421 -73.33 -46.95 161.43
C LYS A 421 -73.72 -46.72 162.89
N ASP A 422 -73.98 -45.49 163.31
CA ASP A 422 -74.42 -45.14 164.67
C ASP A 422 -75.91 -45.50 164.90
N GLU A 423 -76.73 -45.38 163.86
CA GLU A 423 -78.13 -45.81 163.82
C GLU A 423 -78.25 -47.33 163.92
N PHE A 424 -77.45 -48.10 163.17
CA PHE A 424 -77.33 -49.56 163.36
C PHE A 424 -76.82 -49.92 164.76
N LEU A 425 -75.81 -49.20 165.29
CA LEU A 425 -75.35 -49.41 166.68
C LEU A 425 -76.48 -49.22 167.69
N THR A 426 -77.33 -48.22 167.47
CA THR A 426 -78.49 -47.91 168.32
C THR A 426 -79.55 -49.00 168.24
N GLN A 427 -79.86 -49.49 167.02
CA GLN A 427 -80.78 -50.61 166.79
C GLN A 427 -80.28 -51.93 167.42
N ILE A 428 -78.95 -52.15 167.46
CA ILE A 428 -78.34 -53.32 168.11
C ILE A 428 -78.37 -53.20 169.64
N ASN A 429 -78.05 -52.02 170.21
CA ASN A 429 -77.93 -51.85 171.65
C ASN A 429 -79.29 -51.83 172.39
N ALA A 430 -80.34 -51.27 171.79
CA ALA A 430 -81.66 -51.14 172.42
C ALA A 430 -82.30 -52.48 172.89
N PRO A 431 -82.30 -53.59 172.09
CA PRO A 431 -82.83 -54.87 172.55
C PRO A 431 -81.89 -55.62 173.52
N VAL A 432 -80.57 -55.46 173.41
CA VAL A 432 -79.59 -56.31 174.12
C VAL A 432 -79.67 -56.14 175.64
N SER A 433 -79.74 -54.91 176.16
CA SER A 433 -79.89 -54.66 177.60
C SER A 433 -81.17 -55.29 178.17
N THR A 434 -82.26 -55.20 177.42
CA THR A 434 -83.59 -55.73 177.78
C THR A 434 -83.60 -57.26 177.79
N GLN A 435 -82.94 -57.91 176.82
CA GLN A 435 -82.84 -59.38 176.75
C GLN A 435 -81.94 -59.96 177.85
N VAL A 436 -80.83 -59.31 178.17
CA VAL A 436 -79.92 -59.72 179.26
C VAL A 436 -80.61 -59.62 180.63
N ALA A 437 -81.43 -58.59 180.86
CA ALA A 437 -82.23 -58.47 182.09
C ALA A 437 -83.22 -59.63 182.26
N ALA A 438 -83.97 -59.98 181.20
CA ALA A 438 -84.93 -61.09 181.23
C ALA A 438 -84.28 -62.46 181.53
N LEU A 439 -83.13 -62.76 180.90
CA LEU A 439 -82.37 -63.98 181.16
C LEU A 439 -81.84 -64.06 182.60
N THR A 440 -81.43 -62.91 183.16
CA THR A 440 -80.96 -62.80 184.54
C THR A 440 -82.09 -63.07 185.54
N GLN A 441 -83.30 -62.57 185.28
CA GLN A 441 -84.47 -62.83 186.12
C GLN A 441 -84.85 -64.33 186.14
N LEU A 442 -85.01 -64.94 184.96
CA LEU A 442 -85.41 -66.35 184.83
C LEU A 442 -84.45 -67.31 185.56
N THR A 443 -83.16 -66.99 185.54
CA THR A 443 -82.11 -67.78 186.22
C THR A 443 -82.27 -67.78 187.75
N ASN A 444 -82.71 -66.65 188.33
CA ASN A 444 -82.92 -66.54 189.78
C ASN A 444 -84.19 -67.24 190.27
N GLU A 445 -85.27 -67.21 189.47
CA GLU A 445 -86.54 -67.90 189.78
C GLU A 445 -86.36 -69.43 189.86
N ILE A 446 -85.60 -70.00 188.92
CA ILE A 446 -85.23 -71.44 188.93
C ILE A 446 -84.39 -71.78 190.17
N LYS A 447 -83.41 -70.94 190.52
CA LYS A 447 -82.48 -71.19 191.63
C LYS A 447 -83.18 -71.23 192.99
N ASN A 448 -84.15 -70.34 193.23
CA ASN A 448 -84.93 -70.32 194.46
C ASN A 448 -85.85 -71.55 194.58
N SER A 449 -86.35 -72.06 193.45
CA SER A 449 -87.29 -73.20 193.41
C SER A 449 -86.67 -74.54 193.85
N GLN A 450 -85.34 -74.69 193.81
CA GLN A 450 -84.67 -75.95 194.19
C GLN A 450 -84.51 -76.16 195.71
N GLN A 451 -84.68 -75.15 196.56
CA GLN A 451 -84.40 -75.28 198.00
C GLN A 451 -85.54 -75.90 198.84
N SER A 452 -86.73 -76.14 198.27
CA SER A 452 -87.90 -76.58 199.04
C SER A 452 -88.15 -78.10 199.07
N LEU A 453 -87.41 -78.91 198.30
CA LEU A 453 -87.73 -80.34 198.10
C LEU A 453 -86.53 -81.31 198.25
N GLY A 454 -86.02 -81.41 199.48
CA GLY A 454 -85.51 -82.69 200.01
C GLY A 454 -84.01 -82.77 200.38
N ASN A 455 -83.56 -83.85 201.02
CA ASN A 455 -84.33 -84.98 201.58
C ASN A 455 -83.53 -85.79 202.62
N ASN A 456 -84.21 -86.32 203.65
CA ASN A 456 -83.68 -87.31 204.59
C ASN A 456 -84.59 -88.57 204.61
N PHE A 457 -84.79 -89.16 203.44
CA PHE A 457 -85.64 -90.34 203.23
C PHE A 457 -84.81 -91.63 203.09
N ARG A 458 -85.37 -92.75 203.54
CA ARG A 458 -84.79 -94.10 203.48
C ARG A 458 -85.72 -95.05 202.74
N ASN A 459 -85.15 -96.09 202.13
CA ASN A 459 -85.91 -97.20 201.56
C ASN A 459 -85.12 -98.51 201.63
N GLN A 460 -85.84 -99.62 201.41
CA GLN A 460 -85.30 -100.97 201.31
C GLN A 460 -86.06 -101.73 200.21
N THR A 461 -85.33 -102.49 199.38
CA THR A 461 -85.88 -103.26 198.26
C THR A 461 -85.65 -104.75 198.46
N PHE A 462 -86.68 -105.56 198.17
CA PHE A 462 -86.69 -107.01 198.24
C PHE A 462 -87.03 -107.60 196.86
N GLN A 463 -86.11 -108.38 196.28
CA GLN A 463 -86.26 -109.10 195.00
C GLN A 463 -86.17 -110.63 195.20
N ARG A 464 -86.19 -111.08 196.46
CA ARG A 464 -86.14 -112.46 196.92
C ARG A 464 -86.95 -112.56 198.21
N SER A 465 -87.40 -113.76 198.57
CA SER A 465 -88.15 -113.97 199.79
C SER A 465 -87.26 -113.64 200.98
N GLY A 466 -87.79 -112.90 201.94
CA GLY A 466 -87.01 -112.38 203.07
C GLY A 466 -87.95 -111.84 204.14
N THR A 467 -87.43 -111.06 205.07
CA THR A 467 -88.23 -110.50 206.17
C THR A 467 -87.91 -109.03 206.33
N PHE A 468 -88.94 -108.18 206.30
CA PHE A 468 -88.82 -106.78 206.66
C PHE A 468 -89.06 -106.61 208.15
N THR A 469 -88.12 -106.00 208.86
CA THR A 469 -88.29 -105.63 210.27
C THR A 469 -88.45 -104.10 210.33
N PRO A 470 -89.63 -103.58 210.72
CA PRO A 470 -89.85 -102.14 210.85
C PRO A 470 -88.82 -101.49 211.80
N PRO A 471 -88.16 -100.38 211.41
CA PRO A 471 -87.30 -99.63 212.30
C PRO A 471 -88.04 -99.06 213.51
N ASN A 472 -87.42 -99.17 214.69
CA ASN A 472 -87.94 -98.63 215.96
C ASN A 472 -88.31 -97.14 215.80
N GLY A 473 -89.55 -96.80 216.17
CA GLY A 473 -90.06 -95.42 216.15
C GLY A 473 -90.59 -94.93 214.79
N VAL A 474 -90.56 -95.74 213.73
CA VAL A 474 -91.18 -95.43 212.44
C VAL A 474 -92.45 -96.27 212.29
N ASN A 475 -93.62 -95.61 212.35
CA ASN A 475 -94.90 -96.32 212.37
C ASN A 475 -95.51 -96.51 210.97
N SER A 476 -95.21 -95.61 210.02
CA SER A 476 -95.86 -95.55 208.70
C SER A 476 -94.85 -95.64 207.56
N PHE A 477 -95.12 -96.52 206.60
CA PHE A 477 -94.25 -96.84 205.47
C PHE A 477 -95.02 -96.74 204.16
N PHE A 478 -94.40 -96.25 203.10
CA PHE A 478 -94.92 -96.48 201.75
C PHE A 478 -94.38 -97.80 201.21
N VAL A 479 -95.28 -98.72 200.86
CA VAL A 479 -94.95 -100.04 200.32
C VAL A 479 -95.42 -100.10 198.87
N PHE A 480 -94.52 -100.49 197.97
CA PHE A 480 -94.82 -100.81 196.58
C PHE A 480 -94.50 -102.29 196.32
N LEU A 481 -95.42 -103.02 195.70
CA LEU A 481 -95.29 -104.43 195.33
C LEU A 481 -95.55 -104.63 193.85
N ARG A 482 -94.92 -105.65 193.28
CA ARG A 482 -95.31 -106.21 191.99
C ARG A 482 -95.12 -107.74 191.94
N GLY A 483 -96.15 -108.43 191.46
CA GLY A 483 -96.17 -109.88 191.28
C GLY A 483 -95.24 -110.38 190.17
N GLY A 484 -95.03 -111.69 190.11
CA GLY A 484 -94.19 -112.35 189.13
C GLY A 484 -94.74 -112.31 187.71
N THR A 485 -93.88 -112.57 186.73
CA THR A 485 -94.30 -112.73 185.32
C THR A 485 -94.65 -114.19 185.06
N GLY A 486 -95.73 -114.44 184.32
CA GLY A 486 -96.12 -115.79 183.90
C GLY A 486 -95.15 -116.39 182.88
N GLY A 487 -95.23 -117.71 182.70
CA GLY A 487 -94.43 -118.43 181.72
C GLY A 487 -94.76 -118.03 180.28
N THR A 488 -93.71 -117.77 179.50
CA THR A 488 -93.78 -117.72 178.03
C THR A 488 -93.83 -119.14 177.49
N ASN A 489 -94.73 -119.39 176.54
CA ASN A 489 -95.00 -120.71 175.93
C ASN A 489 -95.34 -121.79 176.97
N SER A 490 -96.01 -121.41 178.06
CA SER A 490 -96.43 -122.30 179.16
C SER A 490 -97.65 -121.73 179.87
N SER A 491 -98.55 -122.59 180.37
CA SER A 491 -99.68 -122.19 181.23
C SER A 491 -99.29 -121.79 182.66
N THR A 492 -98.02 -121.97 183.07
CA THR A 492 -97.54 -121.62 184.41
C THR A 492 -97.72 -120.12 184.72
N ALA A 493 -98.54 -119.79 185.72
CA ALA A 493 -98.65 -118.41 186.23
C ALA A 493 -97.42 -118.00 187.06
N GLY A 494 -97.17 -116.69 187.14
CA GLY A 494 -96.09 -116.12 187.96
C GLY A 494 -96.39 -116.22 189.46
N GLY A 495 -95.35 -116.17 190.29
CA GLY A 495 -95.50 -116.16 191.75
C GLY A 495 -96.19 -114.89 192.28
N VAL A 496 -96.84 -114.98 193.45
CA VAL A 496 -97.43 -113.85 194.16
C VAL A 496 -96.37 -113.16 195.03
N THR A 497 -96.29 -111.84 194.96
CA THR A 497 -95.48 -111.02 195.87
C THR A 497 -96.37 -110.44 196.96
N SER A 498 -96.07 -110.70 198.23
CA SER A 498 -96.76 -110.08 199.36
C SER A 498 -95.79 -109.54 200.40
N LEU A 499 -96.27 -108.58 201.19
CA LEU A 499 -95.69 -108.19 202.48
C LEU A 499 -96.57 -108.81 203.57
N GLY A 500 -96.31 -110.08 203.87
CA GLY A 500 -97.11 -110.92 204.74
C GLY A 500 -98.56 -111.01 204.29
N ILE A 501 -99.48 -110.75 205.22
CA ILE A 501 -100.92 -110.63 204.98
C ILE A 501 -101.38 -109.21 204.61
N VAL A 502 -100.48 -108.22 204.63
CA VAL A 502 -100.85 -106.79 204.74
C VAL A 502 -101.04 -106.13 203.37
N LEU A 503 -100.25 -106.54 202.37
CA LEU A 503 -100.44 -106.15 200.98
C LEU A 503 -99.95 -107.29 200.08
N SER A 504 -100.67 -107.62 199.01
CA SER A 504 -100.29 -108.68 198.06
C SER A 504 -100.60 -108.29 196.62
N ALA A 505 -99.71 -108.68 195.71
CA ALA A 505 -99.77 -108.39 194.29
C ALA A 505 -99.62 -109.70 193.48
N SER A 506 -100.63 -109.97 192.68
CA SER A 506 -100.84 -111.23 191.94
C SER A 506 -99.81 -111.42 190.84
N GLY A 507 -99.31 -112.65 190.66
CA GLY A 507 -98.50 -113.00 189.49
C GLY A 507 -99.33 -113.02 188.20
N GLY A 508 -98.71 -112.75 187.07
CA GLY A 508 -99.38 -112.74 185.77
C GLY A 508 -99.63 -114.15 185.24
N ALA A 509 -100.68 -114.32 184.43
CA ALA A 509 -101.02 -115.60 183.81
C ALA A 509 -99.91 -116.08 182.84
N GLY A 510 -99.68 -117.39 182.82
CA GLY A 510 -98.89 -118.02 181.76
C GLY A 510 -99.65 -118.03 180.43
N ASN A 511 -98.91 -118.04 179.32
CA ASN A 511 -99.47 -118.13 177.98
C ASN A 511 -98.87 -119.33 177.23
N PRO A 512 -99.63 -120.39 176.92
CA PRO A 512 -99.13 -121.55 176.16
C PRO A 512 -98.62 -121.21 174.76
N ASN A 513 -99.15 -120.17 174.13
CA ASN A 513 -98.92 -119.84 172.71
C ASN A 513 -98.26 -118.46 172.53
N GLY A 514 -97.47 -118.00 173.50
CA GLY A 514 -96.75 -116.72 173.41
C GLY A 514 -96.22 -116.23 174.75
N ASN A 515 -95.96 -114.93 174.84
CA ASN A 515 -95.39 -114.34 176.07
C ASN A 515 -96.37 -114.36 177.25
N GLY A 516 -95.87 -114.74 178.42
CA GLY A 516 -96.61 -114.70 179.68
C GLY A 516 -96.84 -113.27 180.18
N GLN A 517 -97.92 -113.08 180.94
CA GLN A 517 -98.32 -111.75 181.40
C GLN A 517 -97.45 -111.25 182.56
N ARG A 518 -97.30 -109.92 182.65
CA ARG A 518 -96.65 -109.25 183.79
C ARG A 518 -97.59 -109.27 185.00
N GLY A 519 -97.05 -109.60 186.18
CA GLY A 519 -97.81 -109.53 187.43
C GLY A 519 -98.28 -108.13 187.79
N GLU A 520 -99.38 -108.11 188.53
CA GLU A 520 -100.06 -106.96 189.11
C GLU A 520 -99.09 -106.09 189.93
N ALA A 521 -99.31 -104.77 189.96
CA ALA A 521 -98.57 -103.85 190.82
C ALA A 521 -99.52 -103.12 191.77
N LYS A 522 -99.11 -102.94 193.03
CA LYS A 522 -99.87 -102.22 194.06
C LYS A 522 -98.96 -101.30 194.87
N GLY A 523 -99.48 -100.16 195.30
CA GLY A 523 -98.82 -99.26 196.25
C GLY A 523 -99.78 -98.87 197.36
N ALA A 524 -99.31 -98.83 198.62
CA ALA A 524 -100.10 -98.40 199.76
C ALA A 524 -99.23 -97.77 200.85
N PHE A 525 -99.81 -96.88 201.65
CA PHE A 525 -99.25 -96.58 202.96
C PHE A 525 -99.68 -97.67 203.96
N VAL A 526 -98.72 -98.19 204.70
CA VAL A 526 -98.87 -99.34 205.60
C VAL A 526 -98.36 -98.95 206.98
N THR A 527 -99.12 -99.32 208.01
CA THR A 527 -98.80 -99.02 209.41
C THR A 527 -98.53 -100.33 210.15
N PHE A 528 -97.40 -100.42 210.86
CA PHE A 528 -97.05 -101.61 211.65
C PHE A 528 -97.13 -101.32 213.15
N SER A 529 -98.01 -102.02 213.86
CA SER A 529 -98.20 -101.91 215.29
C SER A 529 -97.33 -102.92 216.05
N GLY A 530 -96.14 -102.48 216.45
CA GLY A 530 -95.14 -103.30 217.16
C GLY A 530 -94.14 -103.99 216.24
N ASN A 531 -92.99 -104.38 216.81
CA ASN A 531 -91.80 -104.82 216.06
C ASN A 531 -91.89 -106.26 215.51
N GLN A 532 -93.06 -106.70 215.05
CA GLN A 532 -93.18 -107.98 214.36
C GLN A 532 -92.59 -107.86 212.95
N SER A 533 -91.57 -108.65 212.67
CA SER A 533 -90.96 -108.75 211.34
C SER A 533 -91.91 -109.46 210.37
N VAL A 534 -92.11 -108.87 209.18
CA VAL A 534 -93.09 -109.33 208.19
C VAL A 534 -92.40 -110.00 207.01
N THR A 535 -92.76 -111.25 206.74
CA THR A 535 -92.21 -112.02 205.62
C THR A 535 -92.62 -111.42 204.27
N VAL A 536 -91.64 -111.12 203.43
CA VAL A 536 -91.84 -110.74 202.03
C VAL A 536 -91.82 -112.01 201.18
N SER A 537 -92.89 -112.32 200.44
CA SER A 537 -92.89 -113.42 199.46
C SER A 537 -92.36 -112.95 198.11
N ASN A 538 -91.60 -113.80 197.41
CA ASN A 538 -91.08 -113.47 196.09
C ASN A 538 -91.95 -114.01 194.95
N GLY A 539 -92.78 -113.14 194.39
CA GLY A 539 -93.20 -113.24 192.98
C GLY A 539 -92.28 -112.45 192.05
N GLY A 540 -91.87 -111.25 192.47
CA GLY A 540 -91.13 -110.28 191.67
C GLY A 540 -90.36 -109.25 192.49
N ILE A 541 -91.02 -108.18 192.96
CA ILE A 541 -90.34 -107.11 193.71
C ILE A 541 -91.24 -106.42 194.75
N CYS A 542 -90.66 -106.10 195.90
CA CYS A 542 -91.22 -105.29 196.97
C CYS A 542 -90.25 -104.15 197.29
N ILE A 543 -90.76 -102.94 197.53
CA ILE A 543 -90.00 -101.76 197.94
C ILE A 543 -90.73 -101.11 199.12
N ILE A 544 -90.01 -100.80 200.19
CA ILE A 544 -90.55 -100.23 201.42
C ILE A 544 -89.76 -98.95 201.74
N SER A 545 -90.45 -97.82 201.89
CA SER A 545 -89.87 -96.49 202.00
C SER A 545 -90.43 -95.72 203.20
N TRP A 546 -89.58 -94.94 203.87
CA TRP A 546 -89.97 -94.14 205.03
C TRP A 546 -89.13 -92.87 205.19
N GLY A 547 -89.72 -91.85 205.82
CA GLY A 547 -88.99 -90.69 206.33
C GLY A 547 -88.51 -90.95 207.75
N GLN A 548 -87.32 -90.47 208.10
CA GLN A 548 -86.78 -90.55 209.46
C GLN A 548 -86.40 -89.15 209.92
N LYS A 549 -86.98 -88.70 211.04
CA LYS A 549 -86.55 -87.46 211.69
C LYS A 549 -85.16 -87.66 212.32
N ALA A 550 -84.37 -86.59 212.32
CA ALA A 550 -83.33 -86.35 213.32
C ALA A 550 -84.00 -85.82 214.59
#